data_AF-A0A2D7QUC8-F1
#
_entry.id   AF-A0A2D7QUC8-F1
#
_cell.length_a   1.000
_cell.length_b   1.000
_cell.length_c   1.000
_cell.angle_alpha   90.00
_cell.angle_beta   90.00
_cell.angle_gamma   90.00
#
_symmetry.space_group_name_H-M   'P 1'
#
loop_
_entity.id
_entity.type
_entity.pdbx_description
1 polymer ?
#
loop_
_entity_poly.entity_id
_entity_poly.type
_entity_poly.pdbx_seq_one_letter_code
_entity_poly.pdbx_strand_id
1 'polypeptide(L)'
;MDKQQIDHMVSDKAKAAKSGMRILSLVSSEVRNNALQAMASAIRDNRGSILAANKIDMKNGLADCLADPLMKRLELDDKKIEIMADNLVQVAALPEP
;
A
#
# COMPACT_ATOMS: atom_id res chain seq x y z
N MET A 1 0.46 -23.81 4.55
CA MET A 1 1.72 -23.73 3.77
C MET A 1 2.82 -24.27 4.65
N ASP A 2 3.67 -25.14 4.11
CA ASP A 2 4.84 -25.60 4.86
C ASP A 2 5.96 -24.54 4.84
N LYS A 3 6.97 -24.72 5.70
CA LYS A 3 8.08 -23.77 5.84
C LYS A 3 8.83 -23.56 4.52
N GLN A 4 9.03 -24.63 3.75
CA GLN A 4 9.79 -24.60 2.51
C GLN A 4 9.06 -23.77 1.43
N GLN A 5 7.74 -23.85 1.38
CA GLN A 5 6.90 -23.02 0.50
C GLN A 5 6.97 -21.53 0.86
N ILE A 6 6.97 -21.19 2.15
CA ILE A 6 7.10 -19.80 2.61
C ILE A 6 8.49 -19.26 2.25
N ASP A 7 9.54 -20.04 2.52
CA ASP A 7 10.92 -19.64 2.21
C ASP A 7 11.10 -19.36 0.71
N HIS A 8 10.52 -20.19 -0.15
CA HIS A 8 10.55 -19.98 -1.60
C HIS A 8 9.77 -18.72 -2.01
N MET A 9 8.54 -18.54 -1.51
CA MET A 9 7.71 -17.36 -1.81
C MET A 9 8.42 -16.05 -1.42
N VAL A 10 9.04 -16.01 -0.23
CA VAL A 10 9.77 -14.84 0.26
C VAL A 10 11.02 -14.59 -0.58
N SER A 11 11.79 -15.65 -0.90
CA SER A 11 13.00 -15.55 -1.74
C SER A 11 12.68 -15.00 -3.13
N ASP A 12 11.58 -15.43 -3.75
CA ASP A 12 11.18 -14.97 -5.06
C ASP A 12 10.72 -13.51 -5.07
N LYS A 13 9.94 -13.09 -4.06
CA LYS A 13 9.59 -11.68 -3.87
C LYS A 13 10.84 -10.81 -3.67
N ALA A 14 11.82 -11.28 -2.92
CA ALA A 14 13.09 -10.56 -2.71
C ALA A 14 13.91 -10.41 -4.00
N LYS A 15 14.01 -11.48 -4.81
CA LYS A 15 14.68 -11.43 -6.12
C LYS A 15 13.99 -10.46 -7.08
N ALA A 16 12.65 -10.48 -7.12
CA ALA A 16 11.88 -9.55 -7.94
C ALA A 16 12.08 -8.09 -7.50
N ALA A 17 12.02 -7.82 -6.19
CA ALA A 17 12.28 -6.49 -5.64
C ALA A 17 13.70 -6.00 -5.98
N LYS A 18 14.72 -6.85 -5.86
CA LYS A 18 16.11 -6.52 -6.21
C LYS A 18 16.27 -6.14 -7.68
N SER A 19 15.56 -6.84 -8.58
CA SER A 19 15.57 -6.51 -10.01
C SER A 19 14.81 -5.22 -10.31
N GLY A 20 13.66 -4.99 -9.69
CA GLY A 20 12.89 -3.74 -9.83
C GLY A 20 13.65 -2.51 -9.31
N MET A 21 14.38 -2.64 -8.21
CA MET A 21 15.18 -1.55 -7.64
C MET A 21 16.21 -1.00 -8.61
N ARG A 22 16.86 -1.86 -9.42
CA ARG A 22 17.84 -1.42 -10.43
C ARG A 22 17.23 -0.53 -11.50
N ILE A 23 15.97 -0.79 -11.87
CA ILE A 23 15.24 0.06 -12.80
C ILE A 23 14.88 1.37 -12.10
N LEU A 24 14.29 1.27 -10.90
CA LEU A 24 13.83 2.44 -10.15
C LEU A 24 14.96 3.43 -9.83
N SER A 25 16.18 2.96 -9.59
CA SER A 25 17.35 3.82 -9.34
C SER A 25 17.78 4.66 -10.54
N LEU A 26 17.37 4.29 -11.75
CA LEU A 26 17.70 5.00 -13.00
C LEU A 26 16.56 5.93 -13.46
N VAL A 27 15.38 5.84 -12.84
CA VAL A 27 14.21 6.64 -13.18
C VAL A 27 14.41 8.07 -12.68
N SER A 28 14.08 9.07 -13.50
CA SER A 28 14.15 10.48 -13.12
C SER A 28 13.17 10.82 -11.99
N SER A 29 13.48 11.86 -11.22
CA SER A 29 12.58 12.35 -10.16
C SER A 29 11.22 12.76 -10.71
N GLU A 30 11.15 13.33 -11.92
CA GLU A 30 9.90 13.66 -12.60
C GLU A 30 9.00 12.43 -12.79
N VAL A 31 9.55 11.33 -13.30
CA VAL A 31 8.77 10.10 -13.52
C VAL A 31 8.34 9.49 -12.18
N ARG A 32 9.20 9.52 -11.15
CA ARG A 32 8.82 9.06 -9.80
C ARG A 32 7.68 9.88 -9.21
N ASN A 33 7.75 11.21 -9.34
CA ASN A 33 6.74 12.13 -8.83
C ASN A 33 5.41 11.96 -9.58
N ASN A 34 5.44 11.82 -10.90
CA ASN A 34 4.25 11.52 -11.70
C ASN A 34 3.61 10.18 -11.29
N ALA A 35 4.42 9.16 -10.98
CA ALA A 35 3.90 7.89 -10.48
C ALA A 35 3.20 8.05 -9.11
N LEU A 36 3.77 8.81 -8.18
CA LEU A 36 3.15 9.10 -6.89
C LEU A 36 1.82 9.86 -7.02
N GLN A 37 1.75 10.84 -7.92
CA GLN A 37 0.51 11.56 -8.23
C GLN A 37 -0.55 10.62 -8.83
N ALA A 38 -0.15 9.76 -9.76
CA ALA A 38 -1.04 8.76 -10.34
C ALA A 38 -1.56 7.75 -9.31
N MET A 39 -0.72 7.33 -8.36
CA MET A 39 -1.12 6.47 -7.24
C MET A 39 -2.15 7.17 -6.34
N ALA A 40 -1.96 8.46 -6.04
CA ALA A 40 -2.92 9.23 -5.26
C ALA A 40 -4.30 9.30 -5.95
N SER A 41 -4.32 9.61 -7.25
CA SER A 41 -5.56 9.60 -8.04
C SER A 41 -6.21 8.22 -8.05
N ALA A 42 -5.43 7.16 -8.28
CA ALA A 42 -5.93 5.80 -8.31
C ALA A 42 -6.56 5.36 -6.97
N ILE A 43 -5.99 5.78 -5.84
CA ILE A 43 -6.57 5.55 -4.51
C ILE A 43 -7.95 6.23 -4.39
N ARG A 44 -8.07 7.50 -4.82
CA ARG A 44 -9.34 8.24 -4.79
C ARG A 44 -10.38 7.62 -5.71
N ASP A 45 -10.00 7.31 -6.95
CA ASP A 45 -10.89 6.72 -7.96
C ASP A 45 -11.40 5.33 -7.54
N ASN A 46 -10.60 4.57 -6.79
CA ASN A 46 -10.94 3.23 -6.31
C ASN A 46 -11.41 3.19 -4.85
N ARG A 47 -11.67 4.33 -4.22
CA ARG A 47 -12.11 4.47 -2.82
C ARG A 47 -13.21 3.48 -2.43
N GLY A 48 -14.25 3.38 -3.26
CA GLY A 48 -15.38 2.47 -3.02
C GLY A 48 -14.95 1.00 -2.95
N SER A 49 -14.05 0.57 -3.84
CA SER A 49 -13.52 -0.80 -3.88
C SER A 49 -12.62 -1.09 -2.67
N ILE A 50 -11.76 -0.14 -2.31
CA ILE A 50 -10.86 -0.27 -1.15
C ILE A 50 -11.67 -0.39 0.15
N LEU A 51 -12.68 0.46 0.34
CA LEU A 51 -13.54 0.40 1.54
C LEU A 51 -14.41 -0.87 1.57
N ALA A 52 -14.86 -1.35 0.41
CA ALA A 52 -15.58 -2.62 0.33
C ALA A 52 -14.69 -3.80 0.72
N ALA A 53 -13.42 -3.83 0.28
CA ALA A 53 -12.44 -4.83 0.68
C ALA A 53 -12.14 -4.74 2.18
N ASN A 54 -11.90 -3.54 2.72
CA ASN A 54 -11.64 -3.36 4.14
C ASN A 54 -12.81 -3.81 5.02
N LYS A 55 -14.07 -3.66 4.58
CA LYS A 55 -15.23 -4.22 5.30
C LYS A 55 -15.18 -5.74 5.42
N ILE A 56 -14.60 -6.44 4.45
CA ILE A 56 -14.39 -7.90 4.53
C ILE A 56 -13.31 -8.18 5.59
N ASP A 57 -12.21 -7.43 5.57
CA ASP A 57 -11.15 -7.56 6.58
C ASP A 57 -11.65 -7.28 8.00
N MET A 58 -12.53 -6.27 8.17
CA MET A 58 -13.14 -5.97 9.46
C MET A 58 -14.02 -7.13 9.96
N LYS A 59 -14.77 -7.80 9.07
CA LYS A 59 -15.54 -8.99 9.45
C LYS A 59 -14.64 -10.14 9.86
N ASN A 60 -13.56 -10.37 9.11
CA ASN A 60 -12.60 -11.42 9.43
C ASN A 60 -11.89 -11.11 10.77
N GLY A 61 -11.51 -9.86 11.00
CA GLY A 61 -10.87 -9.43 12.23
C GLY A 61 -11.76 -9.66 13.47
N LEU A 62 -13.07 -9.42 13.34
CA LEU A 62 -14.04 -9.74 14.39
C LEU A 62 -14.17 -11.25 14.61
N ALA A 63 -14.22 -12.05 13.54
CA ALA A 63 -14.30 -13.51 13.62
C ALA A 63 -13.05 -14.13 14.27
N ASP A 64 -11.89 -13.53 14.04
CA ASP A 64 -10.60 -13.92 14.61
C ASP A 64 -10.36 -13.33 16.02
N CYS A 65 -11.37 -12.65 16.60
CA CYS A 65 -11.30 -12.02 17.92
C CYS A 65 -10.12 -11.04 18.08
N LEU A 66 -9.79 -10.27 17.04
CA LEU A 66 -8.78 -9.23 17.14
C LEU A 66 -9.14 -8.22 18.23
N ALA A 67 -8.15 -7.84 19.04
CA ALA A 67 -8.33 -6.84 20.07
C ALA A 67 -8.72 -5.47 19.49
N ASP A 68 -9.55 -4.71 20.21
CA ASP A 68 -10.08 -3.41 19.76
C ASP A 68 -9.02 -2.42 19.24
N PRO A 69 -7.81 -2.29 19.84
CA PRO A 69 -6.78 -1.40 19.30
C PRO A 69 -6.30 -1.81 17.91
N LEU A 70 -6.31 -3.11 17.59
CA LEU A 70 -5.95 -3.62 16.26
C LEU A 70 -7.09 -3.41 15.27
N MET A 71 -8.34 -3.61 15.69
CA MET A 71 -9.51 -3.30 14.86
C MET A 71 -9.54 -1.84 14.41
N LYS A 72 -9.25 -0.90 15.33
CA LYS A 72 -9.16 0.55 14.99
C LYS A 72 -8.04 0.89 14.01
N ARG A 73 -6.93 0.13 14.04
CA ARG A 73 -5.82 0.28 13.09
C ARG A 73 -6.15 -0.32 11.72
N LEU A 74 -6.93 -1.40 11.70
CA LEU A 74 -7.36 -2.07 10.47
C LEU A 74 -8.44 -1.27 9.74
N GLU A 75 -9.35 -0.63 10.47
CA GLU A 75 -10.46 0.13 9.90
C GLU A 75 -9.97 1.23 8.96
N LEU A 76 -10.55 1.28 7.75
CA LEU A 76 -10.43 2.39 6.83
C LEU A 76 -11.76 3.12 6.73
N ASP A 77 -11.66 4.44 6.68
CA ASP A 77 -12.77 5.34 6.38
C ASP A 77 -12.35 6.30 5.28
N ASP A 78 -13.32 7.08 4.83
CA ASP A 78 -13.19 8.10 3.83
C ASP A 78 -12.04 9.09 4.13
N LYS A 79 -11.88 9.46 5.40
CA LYS A 79 -10.85 10.39 5.85
C LYS A 79 -9.45 9.78 5.73
N LYS A 80 -9.28 8.52 6.14
CA LYS A 80 -8.02 7.78 6.02
C LYS A 80 -7.63 7.59 4.55
N ILE A 81 -8.59 7.32 3.66
CA ILE A 81 -8.33 7.24 2.21
C ILE A 81 -7.80 8.56 1.67
N GLU A 82 -8.43 9.70 1.99
CA GLU A 82 -7.93 11.00 1.55
C GLU A 82 -6.54 11.30 2.13
N ILE A 83 -6.30 11.02 3.42
CA ILE A 83 -4.98 11.19 4.02
C ILE A 83 -3.92 10.35 3.30
N MET A 84 -4.24 9.11 2.91
CA MET A 84 -3.30 8.25 2.17
C MET A 84 -2.95 8.85 0.80
N ALA A 85 -3.96 9.34 0.06
CA ALA A 85 -3.74 9.99 -1.23
C ALA A 85 -2.96 11.31 -1.07
N ASP A 86 -3.31 12.15 -0.11
CA ASP A 86 -2.65 13.42 0.16
C ASP A 86 -1.18 13.23 0.57
N ASN A 87 -0.86 12.21 1.36
CA ASN A 87 0.52 11.91 1.74
C ASN A 87 1.39 11.58 0.53
N LEU A 88 0.86 10.88 -0.48
CA LEU A 88 1.59 10.61 -1.73
C LEU A 88 1.84 11.91 -2.52
N VAL A 89 0.84 12.79 -2.58
CA VAL A 89 0.96 14.12 -3.21
C VAL A 89 2.02 14.96 -2.51
N GLN A 90 2.04 14.94 -1.18
CA GLN A 90 3.02 15.67 -0.37
C GLN A 90 4.45 15.15 -0.59
N VAL A 91 4.65 13.82 -0.62
CA VAL A 91 5.96 13.23 -0.89
C VAL A 91 6.46 13.61 -2.29
N ALA A 92 5.59 13.61 -3.29
CA ALA A 92 5.94 14.01 -4.66
C ALA A 92 6.33 15.50 -4.79
N ALA A 93 5.94 16.33 -3.82
CA ALA A 93 6.25 17.76 -3.79
C ALA A 93 7.50 18.10 -2.96
N LEU A 94 8.10 17.12 -2.28
CA LEU A 94 9.32 17.36 -1.51
C LEU A 94 10.48 17.73 -2.43
N PRO A 95 11.33 18.69 -2.03
CA PRO A 95 12.56 18.97 -2.75
C PRO A 95 13.47 17.73 -2.71
N GLU A 96 14.12 17.44 -3.83
CA GLU A 96 15.09 16.36 -3.89
C GLU A 96 16.31 16.71 -3.00
N PRO A 97 16.81 15.77 -2.19
CA PRO A 97 18.00 15.96 -1.35
C PRO A 97 19.31 15.95 -2.13
#